data_AF-A0A925LJZ4-F1
#
_entry.id   AF-A0A925LJZ4-F1
#
_cell.length_a   1.000
_cell.length_b   1.000
_cell.length_c   1.000
_cell.angle_alpha   90.00
_cell.angle_beta   90.00
_cell.angle_gamma   90.00
#
_symmetry.space_group_name_H-M   'P 1'
#
loop_
_entity.id
_entity.type
_entity.pdbx_description
1 polymer ?
#
loop_
_entity_poly.entity_id
_entity_poly.type
_entity_poly.pdbx_seq_one_letter_code
_entity_poly.pdbx_strand_id
1 'polypeptide(L)'
;YLRVCTEGRNWFETDFPNWMTESPFEYLEEKRSHEHGSYIIEGLETGKIYRGHFNVVNNGAISNLPDDAIVEVPGYVDANGINIPQVGDLPLGCAAVCNASISVQRLAVEAAIKGDDFLLRQSMMMDPLVGAVCNPPEIWQMVDEMLVAQAQWLPQYEDAITAAKNRLASGNLIETKEGYQGAARLKVKTVDEMSLDKEATRKITAASDKGMNVEGKK
;
A
#
# COMPACT_ATOMS: atom_id res chain seq x y z
N TYR A 1 6.37 -4.83 6.71
CA TYR A 1 5.73 -3.67 6.06
C TYR A 1 5.94 -2.39 6.87
N LEU A 2 5.27 -2.21 8.02
CA LEU A 2 5.34 -0.96 8.80
C LEU A 2 6.76 -0.45 9.09
N ARG A 3 7.72 -1.35 9.42
CA ARG A 3 9.14 -0.97 9.57
C ARG A 3 9.67 -0.25 8.32
N VAL A 4 9.45 -0.82 7.14
CA VAL A 4 9.91 -0.28 5.85
C VAL A 4 9.25 1.06 5.57
N CYS A 5 7.96 1.22 5.88
CA CYS A 5 7.28 2.51 5.76
C CYS A 5 7.91 3.56 6.68
N THR A 6 8.18 3.22 7.94
CA THR A 6 8.81 4.14 8.91
C THR A 6 10.22 4.52 8.49
N GLU A 7 11.00 3.53 8.05
CA GLU A 7 12.36 3.71 7.50
C GLU A 7 12.35 4.61 6.25
N GLY A 8 11.38 4.42 5.35
CA GLY A 8 11.32 5.16 4.10
C GLY A 8 10.67 6.55 4.18
N ARG A 9 9.86 6.85 5.20
CA ARG A 9 8.93 8.01 5.17
C ARG A 9 9.60 9.38 4.98
N ASN A 10 10.85 9.53 5.40
CA ASN A 10 11.59 10.79 5.33
C ASN A 10 12.42 10.93 4.04
N TRP A 11 12.25 10.02 3.06
CA TRP A 11 13.04 10.04 1.83
C TRP A 11 12.97 11.40 1.11
N PHE A 12 11.83 12.10 1.18
CA PHE A 12 11.69 13.41 0.55
C PHE A 12 12.56 14.49 1.23
N GLU A 13 12.85 14.38 2.52
CA GLU A 13 13.75 15.30 3.20
C GLU A 13 15.22 14.92 2.99
N THR A 14 15.52 13.61 2.95
CA THR A 14 16.90 13.10 2.95
C THR A 14 17.48 12.92 1.55
N ASP A 15 16.68 12.47 0.59
CA ASP A 15 17.13 12.02 -0.72
C ASP A 15 16.80 13.06 -1.81
N PHE A 16 15.67 13.77 -1.72
CA PHE A 16 15.25 14.76 -2.73
C PHE A 16 16.25 15.90 -2.96
N PRO A 17 16.87 16.53 -1.94
CA PRO A 17 17.87 17.58 -2.16
C PRO A 17 19.08 17.06 -2.95
N ASN A 18 19.46 15.80 -2.76
CA ASN A 18 20.56 15.18 -3.52
C ASN A 18 20.17 15.04 -4.99
N TRP A 19 18.96 14.55 -5.28
CA TRP A 19 18.46 14.43 -6.66
C TRP A 19 18.38 15.77 -7.39
N MET A 20 18.08 16.86 -6.68
CA MET A 20 18.07 18.21 -7.24
C MET A 20 19.47 18.72 -7.65
N THR A 21 20.54 18.11 -7.12
CA THR A 21 21.94 18.41 -7.53
C THR A 21 22.46 17.50 -8.63
N GLU A 22 21.79 16.38 -8.89
CA GLU A 22 22.14 15.46 -9.95
C GLU A 22 21.83 16.08 -11.32
N SER A 23 22.52 15.59 -12.37
CA SER A 23 22.20 16.02 -13.73
C SER A 23 20.77 15.59 -14.08
N PRO A 24 19.99 16.41 -14.80
CA PRO A 24 18.64 16.05 -15.21
C PRO A 24 18.59 14.71 -15.92
N PHE A 25 17.52 13.96 -15.68
CA PHE A 25 17.34 12.67 -16.33
C PHE A 25 17.19 12.84 -17.85
N GLU A 26 17.97 12.07 -18.60
CA GLU A 26 17.83 11.99 -20.06
C GLU A 26 16.76 10.96 -20.42
N TYR A 27 15.66 11.41 -21.04
CA TYR A 27 14.58 10.55 -21.48
C TYR A 27 14.93 9.88 -22.82
N LEU A 28 15.62 8.74 -22.74
CA LEU A 28 15.92 7.87 -23.88
C LEU A 28 15.00 6.64 -23.85
N GLU A 29 14.73 6.05 -25.01
CA GLU A 29 13.85 4.87 -25.11
C GLU A 29 14.40 3.70 -24.28
N GLU A 30 15.70 3.47 -24.36
CA GLU A 30 16.43 2.45 -23.58
C GLU A 30 16.50 2.76 -22.08
N LYS A 31 16.16 3.99 -21.68
CA LYS A 31 16.11 4.45 -20.27
C LYS A 31 14.66 4.60 -19.78
N ARG A 32 13.65 4.10 -20.52
CA ARG A 32 12.25 4.12 -20.07
C ARG A 32 12.12 3.39 -18.73
N SER A 33 11.38 3.99 -17.80
CA SER A 33 11.16 3.39 -16.48
C SER A 33 10.31 2.11 -16.57
N HIS A 34 10.18 1.41 -15.45
CA HIS A 34 9.27 0.26 -15.32
C HIS A 34 7.82 0.68 -15.01
N GLU A 35 7.54 1.99 -14.99
CA GLU A 35 6.19 2.49 -14.70
C GLU A 35 5.23 2.13 -15.84
N HIS A 36 4.08 1.57 -15.48
CA HIS A 36 3.17 0.91 -16.42
C HIS A 36 2.51 1.91 -17.38
N GLY A 37 2.26 3.14 -16.92
CA GLY A 37 1.50 4.15 -17.67
C GLY A 37 2.04 4.44 -19.08
N SER A 38 3.37 4.53 -19.24
CA SER A 38 3.99 4.80 -20.55
C SER A 38 3.79 3.64 -21.54
N TYR A 39 3.85 2.40 -21.08
CA TYR A 39 3.62 1.22 -21.91
C TYR A 39 2.15 1.02 -22.26
N ILE A 40 1.24 1.40 -21.35
CA ILE A 40 -0.20 1.39 -21.63
C ILE A 40 -0.51 2.36 -22.77
N ILE A 41 -0.03 3.61 -22.69
CA ILE A 41 -0.23 4.60 -23.75
C ILE A 41 0.41 4.13 -25.06
N GLU A 42 1.66 3.64 -25.03
CA GLU A 42 2.31 3.08 -26.23
C GLU A 42 1.48 1.96 -26.86
N GLY A 43 0.94 1.04 -26.06
CA GLY A 43 0.12 -0.06 -26.57
C GLY A 43 -1.16 0.40 -27.24
N LEU A 44 -1.84 1.40 -26.67
CA LEU A 44 -3.04 2.00 -27.25
C LEU A 44 -2.75 2.76 -28.56
N GLU A 45 -1.69 3.57 -28.58
CA GLU A 45 -1.38 4.46 -29.70
C GLU A 45 -0.69 3.73 -30.87
N THR A 46 0.11 2.71 -30.59
CA THR A 46 0.95 2.04 -31.61
C THR A 46 0.52 0.62 -31.93
N GLY A 47 -0.34 0.02 -31.09
CA GLY A 47 -0.70 -1.40 -31.18
C GLY A 47 0.39 -2.36 -30.72
N LYS A 48 1.52 -1.87 -30.19
CA LYS A 48 2.56 -2.71 -29.59
C LYS A 48 2.04 -3.34 -28.31
N ILE A 49 1.79 -4.65 -28.37
CA ILE A 49 1.16 -5.38 -27.26
C ILE A 49 1.96 -5.21 -25.97
N TYR A 50 1.29 -4.72 -24.94
CA TYR A 50 1.81 -4.63 -23.58
C TYR A 50 1.05 -5.58 -22.66
N ARG A 51 1.78 -6.33 -21.83
CA ARG A 51 1.21 -7.19 -20.78
C ARG A 51 1.53 -6.62 -19.42
N GLY A 52 0.51 -6.34 -18.62
CA GLY A 52 0.63 -5.78 -17.27
C GLY A 52 -0.35 -6.43 -16.30
N HIS A 53 -0.43 -5.89 -15.08
CA HIS A 53 -1.50 -6.17 -14.13
C HIS A 53 -2.33 -4.90 -13.94
N PHE A 54 -3.65 -5.05 -13.86
CA PHE A 54 -4.60 -3.94 -13.89
C PHE A 54 -5.61 -4.09 -12.77
N ASN A 55 -5.88 -2.99 -12.08
CA ASN A 55 -6.99 -2.89 -11.15
C ASN A 55 -8.28 -2.63 -11.94
N VAL A 56 -9.18 -3.61 -11.94
CA VAL A 56 -10.45 -3.57 -12.69
C VAL A 56 -11.59 -4.13 -11.84
N VAL A 57 -12.83 -3.80 -12.19
CA VAL A 57 -14.00 -4.51 -11.65
C VAL A 57 -13.92 -5.97 -12.11
N ASN A 58 -14.04 -6.90 -11.17
CA ASN A 58 -13.77 -8.32 -11.39
C ASN A 58 -14.56 -8.90 -12.56
N ASN A 59 -15.89 -8.73 -12.57
CA ASN A 59 -16.77 -9.14 -13.66
C ASN A 59 -16.44 -10.56 -14.22
N GLY A 60 -16.27 -11.52 -13.31
CA GLY A 60 -15.91 -12.90 -13.63
C GLY A 60 -14.45 -13.16 -14.03
N ALA A 61 -13.53 -12.19 -13.94
CA ALA A 61 -12.10 -12.41 -14.21
C ALA A 61 -11.52 -13.45 -13.24
N ILE A 62 -11.80 -13.31 -11.95
CA ILE A 62 -11.57 -14.33 -10.92
C ILE A 62 -12.93 -14.88 -10.49
N SER A 63 -13.23 -16.12 -10.90
CA SER A 63 -14.57 -16.69 -10.83
C SER A 63 -15.09 -16.98 -9.43
N ASN A 64 -14.20 -17.13 -8.44
CA ASN A 64 -14.56 -17.38 -7.04
C ASN A 64 -14.36 -16.16 -6.12
N LEU A 65 -14.31 -14.95 -6.70
CA LEU A 65 -14.43 -13.68 -6.00
C LEU A 65 -15.70 -12.93 -6.47
N PRO A 66 -16.25 -11.99 -5.68
CA PRO A 66 -17.42 -11.22 -6.10
C PRO A 66 -17.18 -10.42 -7.38
N ASP A 67 -18.19 -10.33 -8.25
CA ASP A 67 -18.07 -9.66 -9.56
C ASP A 67 -17.85 -8.14 -9.48
N ASP A 68 -18.36 -7.50 -8.43
CA ASP A 68 -18.25 -6.06 -8.20
C ASP A 68 -16.97 -5.65 -7.46
N ALA A 69 -16.18 -6.61 -6.97
CA ALA A 69 -14.91 -6.31 -6.31
C ALA A 69 -13.88 -5.76 -7.31
N ILE A 70 -13.02 -4.86 -6.86
CA ILE A 70 -11.83 -4.49 -7.63
C ILE A 70 -10.76 -5.57 -7.42
N VAL A 71 -10.27 -6.12 -8.52
CA VAL A 71 -9.20 -7.12 -8.54
C VAL A 71 -8.02 -6.60 -9.35
N GLU A 72 -6.82 -6.99 -8.94
CA GLU A 72 -5.61 -6.78 -9.73
C GLU A 72 -5.28 -8.07 -10.49
N VAL A 73 -5.48 -8.06 -11.81
CA VAL A 73 -5.35 -9.25 -12.68
C VAL A 73 -4.47 -8.95 -13.89
N PRO A 74 -3.83 -9.97 -14.50
CA PRO A 74 -3.08 -9.78 -15.73
C PRO A 74 -4.01 -9.30 -16.84
N GLY A 75 -3.53 -8.39 -17.68
CA GLY A 75 -4.25 -7.87 -18.84
C GLY A 75 -3.30 -7.54 -19.99
N TYR A 76 -3.90 -7.29 -21.16
CA TYR A 76 -3.19 -6.94 -22.38
C TYR A 76 -3.69 -5.61 -22.91
N VAL A 77 -2.77 -4.77 -23.38
CA VAL A 77 -3.08 -3.50 -24.03
C VAL A 77 -2.56 -3.55 -25.45
N ASP A 78 -3.43 -3.24 -26.40
CA ASP A 78 -3.12 -3.08 -27.81
C ASP A 78 -4.00 -1.99 -28.44
N ALA A 79 -3.99 -1.88 -29.77
CA ALA A 79 -4.76 -0.87 -30.49
C ALA A 79 -6.29 -1.00 -30.33
N ASN A 80 -6.78 -2.14 -29.83
CA ASN A 80 -8.20 -2.37 -29.55
C ASN A 80 -8.59 -2.01 -28.11
N GLY A 81 -7.62 -1.63 -27.27
CA GLY A 81 -7.85 -1.23 -25.88
C GLY A 81 -7.24 -2.18 -24.86
N ILE A 82 -7.82 -2.16 -23.66
CA ILE A 82 -7.40 -3.00 -22.53
C ILE A 82 -8.28 -4.24 -22.48
N ASN A 83 -7.67 -5.41 -22.58
CA ASN A 83 -8.34 -6.70 -22.60
C ASN A 83 -7.98 -7.50 -21.35
N ILE A 84 -9.00 -7.84 -20.56
CA ILE A 84 -8.86 -8.62 -19.32
C ILE A 84 -9.36 -10.05 -19.56
N PRO A 85 -8.47 -11.06 -19.59
CA PRO A 85 -8.86 -12.45 -19.70
C PRO A 85 -9.52 -12.96 -18.42
N GLN A 86 -10.34 -14.00 -18.54
CA GLN A 86 -10.75 -14.81 -17.40
C GLN A 86 -9.55 -15.61 -16.89
N VAL A 87 -9.22 -15.40 -15.62
CA VAL A 87 -8.17 -16.13 -14.88
C VAL A 87 -8.73 -17.45 -14.33
N GLY A 88 -9.99 -17.43 -13.89
CA GLY A 88 -10.65 -18.57 -13.24
C GLY A 88 -10.50 -18.54 -11.72
N ASP A 89 -10.62 -19.70 -11.08
CA ASP A 89 -10.63 -19.79 -9.62
C ASP A 89 -9.22 -19.58 -9.04
N LEU A 90 -9.14 -18.73 -8.01
CA LEU A 90 -7.98 -18.76 -7.14
C LEU A 90 -7.98 -20.03 -6.28
N PRO A 91 -6.80 -20.52 -5.86
CA PRO A 91 -6.73 -21.53 -4.80
C PRO A 91 -7.55 -21.11 -3.59
N LEU A 92 -8.25 -22.06 -2.95
CA LEU A 92 -9.24 -21.78 -1.90
C LEU A 92 -8.71 -20.88 -0.78
N GLY A 93 -7.47 -21.09 -0.34
CA GLY A 93 -6.84 -20.25 0.69
C GLY A 93 -6.63 -18.80 0.24
N CYS A 94 -6.23 -18.58 -1.01
CA CYS A 94 -6.07 -17.24 -1.58
C CYS A 94 -7.43 -16.54 -1.70
N ALA A 95 -8.44 -17.24 -2.22
CA ALA A 95 -9.80 -16.71 -2.32
C ALA A 95 -10.37 -16.32 -0.95
N ALA A 96 -10.13 -17.13 0.09
CA ALA A 96 -10.58 -16.83 1.45
C ALA A 96 -9.94 -15.55 2.01
N VAL A 97 -8.63 -15.38 1.84
CA VAL A 97 -7.90 -14.17 2.27
C VAL A 97 -8.40 -12.93 1.51
N CYS A 98 -8.53 -13.03 0.18
CA CYS A 98 -9.05 -11.93 -0.63
C CYS A 98 -10.48 -11.53 -0.23
N ASN A 99 -11.38 -12.50 0.00
CA ASN A 99 -12.76 -12.23 0.41
C ASN A 99 -12.84 -11.53 1.77
N ALA A 100 -11.94 -11.84 2.71
CA ALA A 100 -11.86 -11.13 3.99
C ALA A 100 -11.50 -9.64 3.76
N SER A 101 -10.49 -9.36 2.95
CA SER A 101 -10.11 -7.98 2.60
C SER A 101 -11.21 -7.23 1.84
N ILE A 102 -11.86 -7.89 0.86
CA ILE A 102 -12.99 -7.33 0.11
C ILE A 102 -14.14 -6.94 1.06
N SER A 103 -14.43 -7.79 2.07
CA SER A 103 -15.48 -7.51 3.05
C SER A 103 -15.18 -6.27 3.89
N VAL A 104 -13.93 -6.12 4.36
CA VAL A 104 -13.48 -4.92 5.09
C VAL A 104 -13.62 -3.67 4.23
N GLN A 105 -13.16 -3.73 2.98
CA GLN A 105 -13.22 -2.60 2.04
C GLN A 105 -14.65 -2.19 1.73
N ARG A 106 -15.57 -3.16 1.54
CA ARG A 106 -16.99 -2.89 1.32
C ARG A 106 -17.63 -2.14 2.47
N LEU A 107 -17.41 -2.61 3.70
CA LEU A 107 -17.91 -1.93 4.90
C LEU A 107 -17.36 -0.50 4.98
N ALA A 108 -16.07 -0.32 4.72
CA ALA A 108 -15.42 0.99 4.75
C ALA A 108 -15.96 1.95 3.68
N VAL A 109 -16.18 1.48 2.44
CA VAL A 109 -16.76 2.28 1.36
C VAL A 109 -18.20 2.68 1.68
N GLU A 110 -19.02 1.72 2.12
CA GLU A 110 -20.40 2.00 2.52
C GLU A 110 -20.48 3.01 3.66
N ALA A 111 -19.61 2.86 4.68
CA ALA A 111 -19.50 3.80 5.77
C ALA A 111 -19.11 5.21 5.26
N ALA A 112 -18.07 5.29 4.42
CA ALA A 112 -17.55 6.54 3.89
C ALA A 112 -18.56 7.29 3.02
N ILE A 113 -19.36 6.59 2.22
CA ILE A 113 -20.40 7.20 1.38
C ILE A 113 -21.55 7.71 2.23
N LYS A 114 -21.95 6.98 3.27
CA LYS A 114 -23.11 7.31 4.11
C LYS A 114 -22.80 8.21 5.31
N GLY A 115 -21.52 8.38 5.66
CA GLY A 115 -21.11 9.00 6.93
C GLY A 115 -21.49 8.15 8.14
N ASP A 116 -21.58 6.82 7.99
CA ASP A 116 -22.04 5.90 9.04
C ASP A 116 -20.88 5.46 9.94
N ASP A 117 -20.76 6.10 11.11
CA ASP A 117 -19.75 5.78 12.12
C ASP A 117 -19.86 4.34 12.66
N PHE A 118 -21.07 3.79 12.74
CA PHE A 118 -21.24 2.43 13.22
C PHE A 118 -20.67 1.43 12.22
N LEU A 119 -20.96 1.63 10.94
CA LEU A 119 -20.42 0.80 9.87
C LEU A 119 -18.89 0.97 9.72
N LEU A 120 -18.36 2.18 9.95
CA LEU A 120 -16.93 2.45 10.01
C LEU A 120 -16.24 1.66 11.14
N ARG A 121 -16.85 1.61 12.33
CA ARG A 121 -16.32 0.81 13.44
C ARG A 121 -16.37 -0.68 13.12
N GLN A 122 -17.45 -1.15 12.50
CA GLN A 122 -17.54 -2.53 12.03
C GLN A 122 -16.46 -2.87 11.01
N SER A 123 -16.15 -1.97 10.06
CA SER A 123 -15.08 -2.22 9.09
C SER A 123 -13.73 -2.40 9.79
N MET A 124 -13.42 -1.57 10.79
CA MET A 124 -12.20 -1.70 11.58
C MET A 124 -12.18 -3.00 12.41
N MET A 125 -13.31 -3.42 12.98
CA MET A 125 -13.40 -4.69 13.71
C MET A 125 -13.19 -5.93 12.83
N MET A 126 -13.55 -5.85 11.56
CA MET A 126 -13.38 -6.94 10.59
C MET A 126 -11.96 -7.03 10.04
N ASP A 127 -11.14 -5.99 10.20
CA ASP A 127 -9.75 -6.00 9.73
C ASP A 127 -8.91 -6.99 10.58
N PRO A 128 -8.26 -7.99 9.96
CA PRO A 128 -7.51 -9.01 10.70
C PRO A 128 -6.33 -8.46 11.49
N LEU A 129 -5.69 -7.38 11.03
CA LEU A 129 -4.59 -6.76 11.77
C LEU A 129 -5.11 -6.00 12.98
N VAL A 130 -6.18 -5.22 12.82
CA VAL A 130 -6.84 -4.52 13.92
C VAL A 130 -7.31 -5.51 14.98
N GLY A 131 -8.04 -6.57 14.58
CA GLY A 131 -8.52 -7.60 15.50
C GLY A 131 -7.40 -8.41 16.18
N ALA A 132 -6.19 -8.44 15.61
CA ALA A 132 -5.04 -9.10 16.22
C ALA A 132 -4.36 -8.25 17.32
N VAL A 133 -4.52 -6.92 17.30
CA VAL A 133 -3.78 -6.00 18.19
C VAL A 133 -4.68 -5.14 19.08
N CYS A 134 -5.97 -5.03 18.76
CA CYS A 134 -6.95 -4.24 19.49
C CYS A 134 -8.17 -5.09 19.89
N ASN A 135 -8.68 -4.87 21.10
CA ASN A 135 -10.01 -5.33 21.53
C ASN A 135 -11.10 -4.31 21.12
N PRO A 136 -12.40 -4.66 21.17
CA PRO A 136 -13.44 -3.76 20.67
C PRO A 136 -13.47 -2.36 21.31
N PRO A 137 -13.30 -2.19 22.65
CA PRO A 137 -13.14 -0.86 23.24
C PRO A 137 -11.95 -0.05 22.68
N GLU A 138 -10.79 -0.68 22.49
CA GLU A 138 -9.61 -0.03 21.88
C GLU A 138 -9.90 0.40 20.44
N ILE A 139 -10.61 -0.43 19.66
CA ILE A 139 -11.03 -0.08 18.29
C ILE A 139 -11.96 1.13 18.29
N TRP A 140 -12.90 1.19 19.24
CA TRP A 140 -13.82 2.33 19.34
C TRP A 140 -13.08 3.64 19.63
N GLN A 141 -12.14 3.64 20.56
CA GLN A 141 -11.34 4.83 20.83
C GLN A 141 -10.43 5.18 19.65
N MET A 142 -9.80 4.19 19.01
CA MET A 142 -8.95 4.41 17.83
C MET A 142 -9.74 5.09 16.69
N VAL A 143 -10.98 4.66 16.45
CA VAL A 143 -11.85 5.31 15.43
C VAL A 143 -12.17 6.75 15.81
N ASP A 144 -12.40 7.05 17.09
CA ASP A 144 -12.59 8.44 17.56
C ASP A 144 -11.36 9.30 17.27
N GLU A 145 -10.17 8.80 17.62
CA GLU A 145 -8.90 9.47 17.37
C GLU A 145 -8.68 9.73 15.87
N MET A 146 -8.96 8.73 15.02
CA MET A 146 -8.83 8.85 13.56
C MET A 146 -9.82 9.85 12.97
N LEU A 147 -11.09 9.82 13.37
CA LEU A 147 -12.12 10.76 12.93
C LEU A 147 -11.73 12.20 13.27
N VAL A 148 -11.23 12.44 14.48
CA VAL A 148 -10.79 13.78 14.90
C VAL A 148 -9.53 14.21 14.13
N ALA A 149 -8.54 13.34 13.98
CA ALA A 149 -7.31 13.63 13.25
C ALA A 149 -7.56 13.94 11.76
N GLN A 150 -8.58 13.31 11.16
CA GLN A 150 -8.92 13.42 9.74
C GLN A 150 -10.11 14.33 9.47
N ALA A 151 -10.59 15.08 10.48
CA ALA A 151 -11.84 15.84 10.39
C ALA A 151 -11.94 16.77 9.18
N GLN A 152 -10.83 17.39 8.75
CA GLN A 152 -10.80 18.27 7.58
C GLN A 152 -11.12 17.55 6.26
N TRP A 153 -10.89 16.23 6.19
CA TRP A 153 -11.07 15.39 5.01
C TRP A 153 -12.35 14.55 5.04
N LEU A 154 -13.03 14.51 6.19
CA LEU A 154 -14.20 13.66 6.44
C LEU A 154 -15.44 14.48 6.84
N PRO A 155 -15.85 15.47 6.03
CA PRO A 155 -16.95 16.37 6.37
C PRO A 155 -18.29 15.64 6.56
N GLN A 156 -18.50 14.50 5.90
CA GLN A 156 -19.71 13.68 6.04
C GLN A 156 -19.86 13.03 7.43
N TYR A 157 -18.82 13.07 8.27
CA TYR A 157 -18.82 12.53 9.63
C TYR A 157 -18.93 13.63 10.70
N GLU A 158 -19.41 14.83 10.38
CA GLU A 158 -19.44 15.98 11.31
C GLU A 158 -20.01 15.65 12.70
N ASP A 159 -21.17 14.97 12.74
CA ASP A 159 -21.82 14.58 14.00
C ASP A 159 -20.98 13.55 14.77
N ALA A 160 -20.43 12.56 14.07
CA ALA A 160 -19.58 11.53 14.66
C ALA A 160 -18.27 12.12 15.20
N ILE A 161 -17.66 13.07 14.47
CA ILE A 161 -16.46 13.81 14.89
C ILE A 161 -16.76 14.64 16.14
N THR A 162 -17.91 15.32 16.18
CA THR A 162 -18.32 16.10 17.35
C THR A 162 -18.50 15.20 18.57
N ALA A 163 -19.16 14.05 18.39
CA ALA A 163 -19.33 13.07 19.44
C ALA A 163 -17.99 12.45 19.89
N ALA A 164 -17.08 12.17 18.95
CA ALA A 164 -15.73 11.68 19.23
C ALA A 164 -14.92 12.69 20.05
N LYS A 165 -14.92 13.98 19.69
CA LYS A 165 -14.27 15.05 20.48
C LYS A 165 -14.78 15.07 21.92
N ASN A 166 -16.09 14.94 22.12
CA ASN A 166 -16.69 14.92 23.45
C ASN A 166 -16.27 13.68 24.26
N ARG A 167 -16.26 12.49 23.63
CA ARG A 167 -15.78 11.26 24.28
C ARG A 167 -14.32 11.36 24.67
N LEU A 168 -13.46 11.84 23.77
CA LEU A 168 -12.04 11.99 24.04
C LEU A 168 -11.75 13.02 25.15
N ALA A 169 -12.52 14.11 25.20
CA ALA A 169 -12.40 15.12 26.25
C ALA A 169 -12.87 14.64 27.63
N SER A 170 -13.62 13.54 27.73
CA SER A 170 -14.11 13.01 29.01
C SER A 170 -13.01 12.42 29.92
N GLY A 171 -11.83 12.13 29.35
CA GLY A 171 -10.67 11.66 30.10
C GLY A 171 -10.68 10.16 30.47
N ASN A 172 -11.77 9.43 30.21
CA ASN A 172 -11.86 7.98 30.42
C ASN A 172 -11.26 7.19 29.25
N LEU A 173 -10.03 7.54 28.86
CA LEU A 173 -9.33 6.90 27.76
C LEU A 173 -8.70 5.59 28.21
N ILE A 174 -8.75 4.57 27.36
CA ILE A 174 -7.90 3.38 27.53
C ILE A 174 -6.49 3.76 27.11
N GLU A 175 -5.57 3.60 28.05
CA GLU A 175 -4.18 4.01 27.91
C GLU A 175 -3.45 3.15 26.87
N THR A 176 -2.57 3.79 26.12
CA THR A 176 -1.59 3.09 25.31
C THR A 176 -0.65 2.31 26.22
N LYS A 177 -0.35 1.06 25.86
CA LYS A 177 0.65 0.26 26.58
C LYS A 177 2.05 0.77 26.26
N GLU A 178 2.50 1.77 27.01
CA GLU A 178 3.85 2.32 26.91
C GLU A 178 4.90 1.20 27.03
N GLY A 179 5.83 1.16 26.07
CA GLY A 179 6.86 0.12 26.00
C GLY A 179 6.44 -1.22 25.37
N TYR A 180 5.19 -1.39 24.93
CA TYR A 180 4.76 -2.60 24.23
C TYR A 180 5.47 -2.74 22.87
N GLN A 181 6.34 -3.76 22.75
CA GLN A 181 7.13 -4.01 21.54
C GLN A 181 6.37 -4.81 20.47
N GLY A 182 5.28 -5.47 20.82
CA GLY A 182 4.60 -6.44 19.95
C GLY A 182 5.34 -7.78 19.85
N ALA A 183 4.65 -8.80 19.34
CA ALA A 183 5.19 -10.17 19.28
C ALA A 183 6.23 -10.40 18.17
N ALA A 184 6.27 -9.55 17.14
CA ALA A 184 7.11 -9.74 15.94
C ALA A 184 7.56 -8.42 15.31
N ARG A 185 8.23 -7.55 16.08
CA ARG A 185 8.82 -6.32 15.53
C ARG A 185 10.30 -6.46 15.26
N LEU A 186 10.69 -6.04 14.05
CA LEU A 186 12.07 -5.84 13.67
C LEU A 186 12.48 -4.41 14.07
N LYS A 187 13.73 -4.23 14.51
CA LYS A 187 14.29 -2.90 14.81
C LYS A 187 14.13 -1.99 13.60
N VAL A 188 13.53 -0.82 13.80
CA VAL A 188 13.48 0.26 12.82
C VAL A 188 14.86 0.90 12.78
N LYS A 189 15.47 0.95 11.59
CA LYS A 189 16.77 1.58 11.40
C LYS A 189 16.64 3.11 11.42
N THR A 190 17.65 3.79 11.94
CA THR A 190 17.77 5.25 11.80
C THR A 190 18.17 5.62 10.37
N VAL A 191 17.98 6.89 10.00
CA VAL A 191 18.44 7.41 8.70
C VAL A 191 19.93 7.17 8.50
N ASP A 192 20.74 7.37 9.56
CA ASP A 192 22.19 7.12 9.53
C ASP A 192 22.52 5.63 9.36
N GLU A 193 21.80 4.73 10.05
CA GLU A 193 21.98 3.29 9.87
C GLU A 193 21.62 2.87 8.43
N MET A 194 20.57 3.45 7.86
CA MET A 194 20.18 3.19 6.47
C MET A 194 21.13 3.78 5.44
N SER A 195 21.71 4.96 5.70
CA SER A 195 22.67 5.59 4.79
C SER A 195 23.99 4.80 4.75
N LEU A 196 24.47 4.36 5.92
CA LEU A 196 25.62 3.46 6.04
C LEU A 196 25.38 2.13 5.31
N ASP A 197 24.19 1.54 5.44
CA ASP A 197 23.81 0.33 4.71
C ASP A 197 23.72 0.57 3.19
N LYS A 198 23.16 1.69 2.75
CA LYS A 198 23.13 2.08 1.32
C LYS A 198 24.54 2.25 0.78
N GLU A 199 25.44 2.90 1.52
CA GLU A 199 26.85 3.05 1.14
C GLU A 199 27.60 1.72 1.12
N ALA A 200 27.40 0.87 2.13
CA ALA A 200 27.99 -0.46 2.20
C ALA A 200 27.49 -1.33 1.03
N THR A 201 26.18 -1.28 0.74
CA THR A 201 25.56 -1.99 -0.39
C THR A 201 26.11 -1.47 -1.72
N ARG A 202 26.19 -0.15 -1.92
CA ARG A 202 26.82 0.46 -3.10
C ARG A 202 28.28 0.04 -3.26
N LYS A 203 29.06 -0.01 -2.16
CA LYS A 203 30.46 -0.47 -2.17
C LYS A 203 30.58 -1.95 -2.52
N ILE A 204 29.69 -2.80 -2.00
CA ILE A 204 29.66 -4.24 -2.31
C ILE A 204 29.26 -4.46 -3.77
N THR A 205 28.21 -3.81 -4.27
CA THR A 205 27.78 -3.90 -5.68
C THR A 205 28.88 -3.41 -6.62
N ALA A 206 29.51 -2.27 -6.31
CA ALA A 206 30.64 -1.74 -7.10
C ALA A 206 31.91 -2.61 -7.04
N ALA A 207 32.12 -3.36 -5.96
CA ALA A 207 33.19 -4.35 -5.85
C ALA A 207 32.87 -5.66 -6.60
N SER A 208 31.59 -6.04 -6.65
CA SER A 208 31.09 -7.21 -7.38
C SER A 208 31.21 -7.01 -8.88
N ASP A 209 30.89 -5.82 -9.39
CA ASP A 209 31.05 -5.45 -10.80
C ASP A 209 32.53 -5.37 -11.24
N LYS A 210 33.47 -5.21 -10.30
CA LYS A 210 34.91 -5.15 -10.57
C LYS A 210 35.61 -6.51 -10.42
N GLY A 211 34.87 -7.59 -10.19
CA GLY A 211 35.39 -8.84 -9.64
C GLY A 211 35.19 -10.12 -10.44
N MET A 212 35.29 -10.13 -11.78
CA MET A 212 35.59 -11.36 -12.56
C MET A 212 36.42 -11.05 -13.82
N ASN A 213 37.71 -10.81 -13.64
CA ASN A 213 38.74 -11.08 -14.64
C ASN A 213 39.86 -11.84 -13.94
N VAL A 214 39.64 -13.13 -13.70
CA VAL A 214 40.74 -14.03 -13.34
C VAL A 214 41.17 -14.69 -14.65
N GLU A 215 42.25 -14.13 -15.19
CA GLU A 215 42.99 -14.65 -16.33
C GLU A 215 43.24 -16.15 -16.18
N GLY A 216 42.81 -16.92 -17.19
CA GLY A 216 43.26 -18.29 -17.38
C GLY A 216 44.77 -18.31 -17.60
N LYS A 217 45.52 -18.73 -16.57
CA LYS A 217 46.92 -19.15 -16.72
C LYS A 217 46.97 -20.65 -17.01
N LYS A 218 47.20 -20.92 -18.30
CA LYS A 218 47.70 -22.15 -18.94
C LYS A 218 46.84 -23.41 -18.89
#